data_AF-A0A1I4YDJ1-F1
#
_entry.id   AF-A0A1I4YDJ1-F1
#
_cell.length_a   1.000
_cell.length_b   1.000
_cell.length_c   1.000
_cell.angle_alpha   90.00
_cell.angle_beta   90.00
_cell.angle_gamma   90.00
#
_symmetry.space_group_name_H-M   'P 1'
#
loop_
_entity.id
_entity.type
_entity.pdbx_description
1 polymer ?
#
loop_
_entity_poly.entity_id
_entity_poly.type
_entity_poly.pdbx_seq_one_letter_code
_entity_poly.pdbx_strand_id
1 'polypeptide(L)'
;MKLNARQIETAKPKEKSYKLADGAGLYLEITPRGSKYWRMKYHRPADKKEDRLAFGVYPVVSLADARAKRDEAKKLLAQGIDPKAEKKDAQAESKGAYTFERIAREWHASNKRWSEDH
;
A
#
# COMPACT_ATOMS: atom_id res chain seq x y z
N MET A 1 14.22 -16.87 -8.77
CA MET A 1 15.33 -16.58 -7.85
C MET A 1 14.82 -15.58 -6.82
N LYS A 2 15.14 -15.76 -5.54
CA LYS A 2 14.66 -14.91 -4.43
C LYS A 2 15.63 -13.74 -4.24
N LEU A 3 15.16 -12.52 -3.97
CA LEU A 3 16.04 -11.36 -3.79
C LEU A 3 16.75 -11.41 -2.44
N ASN A 4 17.96 -10.86 -2.42
CA ASN A 4 18.71 -10.55 -1.22
C ASN A 4 18.99 -9.04 -1.10
N ALA A 5 19.41 -8.60 0.08
CA ALA A 5 19.66 -7.18 0.38
C ALA A 5 20.71 -6.56 -0.57
N ARG A 6 21.81 -7.29 -0.83
CA ARG A 6 22.89 -6.84 -1.70
C ARG A 6 22.43 -6.59 -3.14
N GLN A 7 21.59 -7.47 -3.69
CA GLN A 7 21.01 -7.29 -5.02
C GLN A 7 20.13 -6.04 -5.09
N ILE A 8 19.39 -5.73 -4.02
CA ILE A 8 18.52 -4.55 -3.96
C ILE A 8 19.36 -3.28 -3.87
N GLU A 9 20.39 -3.24 -3.03
CA GLU A 9 21.27 -2.10 -2.82
C GLU A 9 22.04 -1.75 -4.08
N THR A 10 22.69 -2.75 -4.68
CA THR A 10 23.52 -2.60 -5.89
C THR A 10 22.73 -2.33 -7.17
N ALA A 11 21.40 -2.44 -7.13
CA ALA A 11 20.58 -2.22 -8.30
C ALA A 11 20.57 -0.75 -8.72
N LYS A 12 21.18 -0.48 -9.87
CA LYS A 12 21.32 0.87 -10.45
C LYS A 12 20.18 1.20 -11.42
N PRO A 13 19.75 2.47 -11.48
CA PRO A 13 18.79 2.92 -12.49
C PRO A 13 19.32 2.63 -13.91
N LYS A 14 18.41 2.34 -14.83
CA LYS A 14 18.69 2.15 -16.27
C LYS A 14 17.81 3.10 -17.09
N GLU A 15 18.08 3.21 -18.39
CA GLU A 15 17.27 4.04 -19.31
C GLU A 15 15.78 3.70 -19.28
N LYS A 16 15.43 2.43 -19.02
CA LYS A 16 14.05 1.95 -18.91
C LYS A 16 13.83 1.28 -17.56
N SER A 17 12.60 1.39 -17.05
CA SER A 17 12.18 0.70 -15.84
C SER A 17 12.36 -0.81 -15.99
N TYR A 18 12.90 -1.46 -14.97
CA TYR A 18 13.09 -2.91 -14.97
C TYR A 18 12.68 -3.52 -13.63
N LYS A 19 12.48 -4.84 -13.63
CA LYS A 19 11.94 -5.58 -12.48
C LYS A 19 12.96 -6.59 -11.99
N LEU A 20 13.09 -6.68 -10.67
CA LEU A 20 13.83 -7.72 -9.97
C LEU A 20 12.82 -8.59 -9.23
N ALA A 21 12.68 -9.85 -9.61
CA ALA A 21 11.68 -10.74 -9.02
C ALA A 21 12.15 -11.30 -7.67
N ASP A 22 11.30 -11.26 -6.65
CA ASP A 22 11.51 -11.93 -5.36
C ASP A 22 10.79 -13.29 -5.27
N GLY A 23 9.71 -13.46 -6.04
CA GLY A 23 8.90 -14.67 -6.11
C GLY A 23 7.47 -14.47 -5.61
N ALA A 24 6.60 -15.44 -5.93
CA ALA A 24 5.16 -15.40 -5.60
C ALA A 24 4.47 -14.08 -6.05
N GLY A 25 4.84 -13.59 -7.22
CA GLY A 25 4.31 -12.34 -7.79
C GLY A 25 4.98 -11.06 -7.29
N LEU A 26 5.75 -11.10 -6.19
CA LEU A 26 6.48 -9.94 -5.65
C LEU A 26 7.73 -9.64 -6.48
N TYR A 27 7.93 -8.36 -6.78
CA TYR A 27 9.11 -7.84 -7.45
C TYR A 27 9.43 -6.41 -7.00
N LEU A 28 10.70 -6.03 -7.15
CA LEU A 28 11.16 -4.65 -7.02
C LEU A 28 11.22 -4.01 -8.41
N GLU A 29 10.51 -2.92 -8.62
CA GLU A 29 10.58 -2.13 -9.85
C GLU A 29 11.49 -0.93 -9.66
N ILE A 30 12.47 -0.80 -10.55
CA ILE A 30 13.47 0.26 -10.49
C ILE A 30 13.21 1.19 -11.66
N THR A 31 12.92 2.45 -11.34
CA THR A 31 12.65 3.46 -12.37
C THR A 31 13.95 4.09 -12.88
N PRO A 32 13.94 4.74 -14.06
CA PRO A 32 15.09 5.50 -14.54
C PRO A 32 15.53 6.62 -13.60
N ARG A 33 14.61 7.14 -12.79
CA ARG A 33 14.89 8.14 -11.74
C ARG A 33 15.54 7.55 -10.49
N GLY A 34 15.69 6.23 -10.43
CA GLY A 34 16.31 5.50 -9.31
C GLY A 34 15.39 5.20 -8.13
N SER A 35 14.10 5.52 -8.23
CA SER A 35 13.11 5.09 -7.26
C SER A 35 12.90 3.58 -7.36
N LYS A 36 12.84 2.90 -6.20
CA LYS A 36 12.69 1.44 -6.10
C LYS A 36 11.34 1.12 -5.45
N TYR A 37 10.43 0.51 -6.19
CA TYR A 37 9.05 0.24 -5.74
C TYR A 37 8.81 -1.25 -5.51
N TRP A 38 8.26 -1.59 -4.34
CA TRP A 38 7.76 -2.93 -4.09
C TRP A 38 6.38 -3.11 -4.68
N ARG A 39 6.26 -4.07 -5.60
CA ARG A 39 4.99 -4.38 -6.28
C ARG A 39 4.75 -5.88 -6.36
N MET A 40 3.48 -6.28 -6.32
CA MET A 40 3.06 -7.66 -6.55
C MET A 40 2.11 -7.74 -7.73
N LYS A 41 2.42 -8.63 -8.68
CA LYS A 41 1.50 -9.01 -9.76
C LYS A 41 0.56 -10.11 -9.26
N TYR A 42 -0.73 -9.94 -9.48
CA TYR A 42 -1.77 -10.90 -9.09
C TYR A 42 -2.93 -10.89 -10.08
N HIS A 43 -3.84 -11.86 -9.95
CA HIS A 43 -5.10 -11.87 -10.68
C HIS A 43 -6.22 -11.54 -9.72
N ARG A 44 -7.08 -10.60 -10.08
CA ARG A 44 -8.21 -10.21 -9.23
C ARG A 44 -9.18 -11.38 -9.06
N PRO A 45 -9.76 -11.57 -7.87
CA PRO A 45 -10.71 -12.66 -7.64
C PRO A 45 -11.96 -12.58 -8.53
N ALA A 46 -12.47 -11.36 -8.76
CA ALA A 46 -13.74 -11.08 -9.43
C ALA A 46 -13.73 -11.34 -10.94
N ASP A 47 -12.72 -10.83 -11.67
CA ASP A 47 -12.68 -10.87 -13.14
C ASP A 47 -11.48 -11.64 -13.70
N LYS A 48 -10.65 -12.23 -12.83
CA LYS A 48 -9.40 -12.92 -13.17
C LYS A 48 -8.41 -12.08 -13.99
N LYS A 49 -8.60 -10.76 -14.09
CA LYS A 49 -7.67 -9.89 -14.81
C LYS A 49 -6.41 -9.67 -14.00
N GLU A 50 -5.31 -9.50 -14.72
CA GLU A 50 -4.03 -9.15 -14.11
C GLU A 50 -4.07 -7.71 -13.55
N ASP A 51 -3.68 -7.57 -12.29
CA ASP A 51 -3.45 -6.28 -11.65
C ASP A 51 -2.14 -6.28 -10.85
N ARG A 52 -1.75 -5.09 -10.40
CA ARG A 52 -0.54 -4.82 -9.64
C ARG A 52 -0.89 -4.12 -8.33
N LEU A 53 -0.38 -4.67 -7.24
CA LEU A 53 -0.50 -4.11 -5.90
C LEU A 53 0.81 -3.43 -5.51
N ALA A 54 0.74 -2.22 -4.95
CA ALA A 54 1.90 -1.49 -4.46
C ALA A 54 2.03 -1.63 -2.93
N PHE A 55 3.24 -1.95 -2.46
CA PHE A 55 3.54 -2.11 -1.04
C PHE A 55 4.35 -0.98 -0.43
N GLY A 56 4.97 -0.15 -1.28
CA GLY A 56 5.72 1.05 -0.89
C GLY A 56 7.01 1.19 -1.69
N VAL A 57 7.89 2.08 -1.22
CA VAL A 57 9.20 2.34 -1.81
C VAL A 57 10.31 1.84 -0.88
N TYR A 58 11.39 1.33 -1.44
CA TYR A 58 12.63 1.07 -0.69
C TYR A 58 13.42 2.39 -0.56
N PRO A 59 14.10 2.66 0.58
CA PRO A 59 14.26 1.80 1.75
C PRO A 59 13.16 1.89 2.81
N VAL A 60 12.17 2.78 2.65
CA VAL A 60 11.07 2.97 3.63
C VAL A 60 10.35 1.67 3.96
N VAL A 61 10.17 0.80 2.95
CA VAL A 61 9.68 -0.56 3.12
C VAL A 61 10.84 -1.51 2.85
N SER A 62 11.21 -2.31 3.85
CA SER A 62 12.27 -3.30 3.73
C SER A 62 11.81 -4.50 2.88
N LEU A 63 12.76 -5.35 2.47
CA LEU A 63 12.42 -6.61 1.80
C LEU A 63 11.58 -7.53 2.70
N ALA A 64 11.82 -7.53 4.00
CA ALA A 64 11.06 -8.33 4.96
C ALA A 64 9.61 -7.83 5.02
N ASP A 65 9.41 -6.52 5.15
CA ASP A 65 8.07 -5.90 5.19
C ASP A 65 7.32 -6.11 3.87
N ALA A 66 8.02 -6.03 2.74
CA ALA A 66 7.43 -6.30 1.43
C ALA A 66 6.95 -7.76 1.31
N ARG A 67 7.66 -8.73 1.91
CA ARG A 67 7.24 -10.13 1.96
C ARG A 67 6.07 -10.35 2.91
N ALA A 68 6.07 -9.71 4.09
CA ALA A 68 4.95 -9.76 5.02
C ALA A 68 3.65 -9.25 4.35
N LYS A 69 3.71 -8.06 3.73
CA LYS A 69 2.58 -7.47 2.97
C LYS A 69 2.13 -8.34 1.80
N ARG A 70 3.06 -9.04 1.12
CA ARG A 70 2.72 -10.03 0.09
C ARG A 70 1.92 -11.18 0.69
N ASP A 71 2.36 -11.72 1.82
CA ASP A 71 1.71 -12.87 2.44
C ASP A 71 0.31 -12.51 2.96
N GLU A 72 0.14 -11.31 3.52
CA GLU A 72 -1.18 -10.74 3.84
C GLU A 72 -2.07 -10.62 2.59
N ALA A 73 -1.56 -10.03 1.51
CA ALA A 73 -2.32 -9.89 0.27
C ALA A 73 -2.71 -11.25 -0.33
N LYS A 74 -1.85 -12.27 -0.22
CA LYS A 74 -2.16 -13.64 -0.64
C LYS A 74 -3.23 -14.30 0.23
N LYS A 75 -3.25 -14.03 1.54
CA LYS A 75 -4.33 -14.51 2.42
C LYS A 75 -5.69 -13.93 2.00
N LEU A 76 -5.76 -12.63 1.72
CA LEU A 76 -6.97 -11.99 1.20
C LEU A 76 -7.41 -12.60 -0.14
N LEU A 77 -6.47 -12.80 -1.06
CA LEU A 77 -6.78 -13.43 -2.35
C LEU A 77 -7.29 -14.87 -2.21
N ALA A 78 -6.76 -15.63 -1.25
CA ALA A 78 -7.24 -16.98 -0.95
C ALA A 78 -8.68 -16.98 -0.39
N GLN A 79 -9.08 -15.91 0.29
CA GLN A 79 -10.46 -15.68 0.75
C GLN A 79 -11.37 -15.11 -0.35
N GLY A 80 -10.85 -14.87 -1.56
CA GLY A 80 -11.60 -14.26 -2.66
C GLY A 80 -11.76 -12.74 -2.55
N ILE A 81 -11.04 -12.09 -1.62
CA ILE A 81 -11.09 -10.65 -1.39
C ILE A 81 -10.01 -9.97 -2.24
N ASP A 82 -10.35 -8.88 -2.93
CA ASP A 82 -9.37 -8.08 -3.67
C ASP A 82 -8.59 -7.17 -2.69
N PRO A 83 -7.26 -7.36 -2.51
CA PRO A 83 -6.46 -6.57 -1.57
C PRO A 83 -6.45 -5.07 -1.87
N LYS A 84 -6.76 -4.68 -3.11
CA LYS A 84 -6.79 -3.27 -3.53
C LYS A 84 -8.11 -2.60 -3.17
N ALA A 85 -9.21 -3.35 -3.16
CA ALA A 85 -10.50 -2.88 -2.65
C ALA A 85 -10.43 -2.71 -1.14
N GLU A 86 -9.94 -3.73 -0.43
CA GLU A 86 -9.77 -3.69 1.04
C GLU A 86 -8.93 -2.48 1.50
N LYS A 87 -7.80 -2.22 0.82
CA LYS A 87 -6.98 -1.03 1.13
C LYS A 87 -7.71 0.29 0.88
N LYS A 88 -8.56 0.37 -0.15
CA LYS A 88 -9.35 1.58 -0.43
C LYS A 88 -10.41 1.78 0.63
N ASP A 89 -11.08 0.72 1.05
CA ASP A 89 -12.15 0.77 2.03
C ASP A 89 -11.60 1.14 3.42
N ALA A 90 -10.50 0.51 3.85
CA ALA A 90 -9.78 0.89 5.07
C ALA A 90 -9.30 2.35 5.04
N GLN A 91 -8.85 2.85 3.87
CA GLN A 91 -8.45 4.25 3.73
C GLN A 91 -9.65 5.21 3.70
N ALA A 92 -10.78 4.80 3.13
CA ALA A 92 -12.02 5.58 3.10
C ALA A 92 -12.63 5.69 4.50
N GLU A 93 -12.64 4.60 5.27
CA GLU A 93 -13.11 4.57 6.65
C GLU A 93 -12.24 5.44 7.56
N SER A 94 -10.91 5.38 7.40
CA SER A 94 -9.99 6.30 8.08
C SER A 94 -10.22 7.77 7.70
N LYS A 95 -10.49 8.09 6.42
CA LYS A 95 -10.80 9.47 5.99
C LYS A 95 -12.17 9.94 6.48
N GLY A 96 -13.16 9.06 6.53
CA GLY A 96 -14.48 9.32 7.12
C GLY A 96 -14.37 9.66 8.60
N ALA A 97 -13.40 9.06 9.30
CA ALA A 97 -13.06 9.43 10.66
C ALA A 97 -12.40 10.83 10.77
N TYR A 98 -11.92 11.49 9.73
CA TYR A 98 -11.34 12.84 9.87
C TYR A 98 -12.03 13.88 8.99
N THR A 99 -13.34 13.73 8.76
CA THR A 99 -14.11 14.77 8.09
C THR A 99 -14.21 16.01 8.97
N PHE A 100 -14.12 17.20 8.35
CA PHE A 100 -14.29 18.48 9.05
C PHE A 100 -15.58 18.50 9.85
N GLU A 101 -16.67 17.96 9.29
CA GLU A 101 -17.95 17.85 9.98
C GLU A 101 -17.86 17.05 11.29
N ARG A 102 -17.20 15.88 11.29
CA ARG A 102 -17.08 15.06 12.51
C ARG A 102 -16.21 15.75 13.56
N ILE A 103 -15.09 16.34 13.14
CA ILE A 103 -14.20 17.10 14.03
C ILE A 103 -14.91 18.34 14.58
N ALA A 104 -15.70 19.05 13.76
CA ALA A 104 -16.47 20.22 14.18
C ALA A 104 -17.59 19.83 15.16
N ARG A 105 -18.28 18.70 14.94
CA ARG A 105 -19.28 18.17 15.88
C ARG A 105 -18.67 17.72 17.20
N GLU A 106 -17.52 17.03 17.18
CA GLU A 106 -16.78 16.64 18.39
C GLU A 106 -16.24 17.87 19.15
N TRP A 107 -15.72 18.88 18.44
CA TRP A 107 -15.29 20.14 19.03
C TRP A 107 -16.47 20.92 19.62
N HIS A 108 -17.58 21.04 18.91
CA HIS A 108 -18.80 21.71 19.41
C HIS A 108 -19.37 20.99 20.65
N ALA A 109 -19.36 19.66 20.67
CA ALA A 109 -19.83 18.88 21.81
C ALA A 109 -18.91 18.99 23.04
N SER A 110 -17.60 19.14 22.83
CA SER A 110 -16.61 19.28 23.91
C SER A 110 -16.44 20.73 24.38
N ASN A 111 -16.72 21.73 23.53
CA ASN A 111 -16.60 23.14 23.85
C ASN A 111 -17.94 23.75 24.31
N LYS A 112 -18.51 23.22 25.40
CA LYS A 112 -19.71 23.77 26.08
C LYS A 112 -19.37 25.02 26.90
N ARG A 113 -18.78 26.04 26.28
CA ARG A 113 -18.39 27.31 26.94
C ARG A 113 -18.99 28.57 26.32
N TRP A 114 -19.96 28.42 25.43
CA TRP A 114 -20.80 29.54 25.00
C TRP A 114 -22.15 29.44 25.69
N SER A 115 -22.40 30.41 26.58
CA SER A 115 -23.67 30.65 27.24
C SER A 115 -24.69 31.27 26.27
N GLU A 116 -25.98 31.04 26.53
CA GLU A 116 -27.16 31.51 25.78
C GLU A 116 -27.40 33.05 25.81
N ASP A 117 -26.35 33.86 25.83
CA ASP A 117 -26.48 35.33 25.85
C ASP A 117 -25.50 35.95 24.85
N HIS A 118 -25.84 35.92 23.56
CA HIS A 118 -25.47 36.89 22.53
C HIS A 118 -26.50 36.84 21.39
#